data_AF-A0A3D4FSP8-F1
#
_entry.id   AF-A0A3D4FSP8-F1
#
_cell.length_a   1.000
_cell.length_b   1.000
_cell.length_c   1.000
_cell.angle_alpha   90.00
_cell.angle_beta   90.00
_cell.angle_gamma   90.00
#
_symmetry.space_group_name_H-M   'P 1'
#
loop_
_entity.id
_entity.type
_entity.pdbx_description
1 polymer ?
#
loop_
_entity_poly.entity_id
_entity_poly.type
_entity_poly.pdbx_seq_one_letter_code
_entity_poly.pdbx_strand_id
1 'polypeptide(L)' 'MRITFVDNHIRVEINNEKVVDWKAEPRGKVESFAARGYIGLQNHDHDTKTMFRNIFVKSID' A
#
# COMPACT_ATOMS: atom_id res chain seq x y z
N MET A 1 -0.06 -10.38 3.37
CA MET A 1 -0.41 -9.22 2.52
C MET A 1 0.81 -8.87 1.69
N ARG A 2 0.62 -8.56 0.40
CA ARG A 2 1.67 -8.05 -0.49
C ARG A 2 1.14 -6.82 -1.19
N ILE A 3 1.95 -5.78 -1.24
CA ILE A 3 1.66 -4.53 -1.95
C ILE A 3 2.77 -4.31 -2.95
N THR A 4 2.42 -4.02 -4.20
CA THR A 4 3.37 -3.57 -5.22
C THR A 4 2.88 -2.25 -5.80
N PHE A 5 3.83 -1.33 -6.02
CA PHE A 5 3.58 -0.09 -6.72
C PHE A 5 4.69 0.08 -7.76
N VAL A 6 4.36 -0.23 -9.02
CA VAL A 6 5.28 -0.15 -10.15
C VAL A 6 4.74 0.92 -11.10
N ASP A 7 5.58 1.89 -11.47
CA ASP A 7 5.18 3.09 -12.20
C ASP A 7 4.03 3.84 -11.50
N ASN A 8 2.81 3.64 -11.96
CA ASN A 8 1.59 4.17 -11.38
C ASN A 8 0.52 3.08 -11.18
N HIS A 9 0.93 1.81 -11.06
CA HIS A 9 0.03 0.69 -10.90
C HIS A 9 0.17 0.08 -9.50
N ILE A 10 -0.89 0.22 -8.69
CA ILE A 10 -0.97 -0.40 -7.37
C ILE A 10 -1.69 -1.73 -7.44
N ARG A 11 -1.08 -2.77 -6.85
CA ARG A 11 -1.71 -4.06 -6.61
C ARG A 11 -1.59 -4.43 -5.15
N VAL A 12 -2.68 -4.95 -4.60
CA VAL A 12 -2.75 -5.46 -3.22
C VAL A 12 -3.27 -6.89 -3.24
N GLU A 13 -2.54 -7.75 -2.54
CA GLU A 13 -2.89 -9.15 -2.32
C GLU A 13 -3.05 -9.42 -0.83
N ILE A 14 -4.17 -10.02 -0.43
CA ILE A 14 -4.45 -10.47 0.94
C ILE A 14 -4.66 -11.98 0.88
N ASN A 15 -3.96 -12.73 1.74
CA ASN A 15 -4.04 -14.19 1.76
C ASN A 15 -3.87 -14.84 0.37
N ASN A 16 -2.96 -14.29 -0.45
CA ASN A 16 -2.67 -14.71 -1.83
C ASN A 16 -3.77 -14.44 -2.85
N GLU A 17 -4.84 -13.75 -2.46
CA GLU A 17 -5.89 -13.31 -3.38
C GLU A 17 -5.71 -11.83 -3.73
N LYS A 18 -5.83 -11.53 -5.03
CA LYS A 18 -5.77 -10.16 -5.53
C LYS A 18 -7.07 -9.44 -5.19
N VAL A 19 -6.97 -8.41 -4.37
CA VAL A 19 -8.13 -7.62 -3.91
C VAL A 19 -8.16 -6.21 -4.50
N VAL A 20 -7.00 -5.68 -4.93
CA VAL A 20 -6.89 -4.39 -5.61
C VAL A 20 -5.94 -4.53 -6.81
N ASP A 21 -6.33 -3.95 -7.94
CA ASP A 21 -5.53 -3.83 -9.17
C ASP A 21 -5.93 -2.52 -9.84
N TRP A 22 -5.17 -1.45 -9.60
CA TRP A 22 -5.59 -0.10 -9.95
C TRP A 22 -4.48 0.75 -10.53
N LYS A 23 -4.74 1.35 -11.69
CA LYS A 23 -3.90 2.38 -12.31
C LYS A 23 -4.16 3.71 -11.59
N ALA A 24 -3.26 4.06 -10.66
CA ALA A 24 -3.35 5.25 -9.83
C ALA A 24 -3.39 6.51 -10.71
N GLU A 25 -4.48 7.25 -10.55
CA GLU A 25 -4.75 8.52 -11.21
C GLU A 25 -5.45 9.46 -10.22
N PRO A 26 -5.23 10.78 -10.30
CA PRO A 26 -5.97 11.75 -9.49
C PRO A 26 -7.48 11.55 -9.62
N ARG A 27 -8.16 11.32 -8.50
CA ARG A 27 -9.61 11.10 -8.47
C ARG A 27 -10.18 11.33 -7.07
N GLY A 28 -11.41 11.82 -7.00
CA GLY A 28 -12.12 12.02 -5.75
C GLY A 28 -11.40 13.03 -4.85
N LYS A 29 -10.98 12.59 -3.65
CA LYS A 29 -10.25 13.42 -2.68
C LYS A 29 -8.74 13.50 -2.93
N VAL A 30 -8.23 12.85 -3.98
CA VAL A 30 -6.79 12.80 -4.30
C VAL A 30 -6.50 13.65 -5.52
N GLU A 31 -5.75 14.73 -5.33
CA GLU A 31 -5.38 15.68 -6.39
C GLU A 31 -4.13 15.28 -7.17
N SER A 32 -3.15 14.63 -6.51
CA SER A 32 -1.89 14.20 -7.13
C SER A 32 -1.20 13.10 -6.33
N PHE A 33 -0.16 12.49 -6.93
CA PHE A 33 0.67 11.47 -6.31
C PHE A 33 2.15 11.86 -6.41
N ALA A 34 2.89 11.66 -5.32
CA ALA A 34 4.35 11.73 -5.34
C ALA A 34 4.94 10.42 -5.88
N ALA A 35 6.00 10.51 -6.68
CA ALA A 35 6.67 9.34 -7.25
C ALA A 35 7.44 8.50 -6.21
N ARG A 36 7.73 9.07 -5.03
CA ARG A 36 8.49 8.42 -3.95
C ARG A 36 8.09 8.97 -2.59
N GLY A 37 8.26 8.16 -1.56
CA GLY A 37 7.98 8.54 -0.17
C GLY A 37 8.33 7.44 0.81
N TYR A 38 7.98 7.66 2.07
CA TYR A 38 8.13 6.67 3.14
C TYR A 38 6.95 5.71 3.17
N ILE A 39 7.20 4.46 3.60
CA ILE A 39 6.16 3.49 3.94
C ILE A 39 5.87 3.61 5.44
N GLY A 40 4.62 3.86 5.80
CA GLY A 40 4.16 3.96 7.18
C GLY A 40 3.23 2.82 7.58
N LEU A 41 3.26 2.44 8.85
CA LEU A 41 2.28 1.55 9.48
C LEU A 41 1.50 2.38 10.49
N GLN A 42 0.17 2.26 10.47
CA GLN A 42 -0.69 3.04 11.35
C GLN A 42 -1.48 2.11 12.29
N ASN A 43 -1.63 2.55 13.53
CA ASN A 43 -2.73 2.15 14.40
C ASN A 43 -3.54 3.41 14.71
N HIS A 44 -4.85 3.39 14.42
CA HIS A 44 -5.73 4.55 14.57
C HIS A 44 -6.88 4.29 15.55
N ASP A 45 -6.90 3.12 16.17
CA ASP A 45 -7.87 2.78 17.19
C ASP A 45 -7.25 2.89 18.59
N HIS A 46 -8.01 3.44 19.53
CA HIS A 46 -7.58 3.61 20.92
C HIS A 46 -7.53 2.27 21.66
N ASP A 47 -8.54 1.42 21.42
CA ASP A 47 -8.75 0.21 22.21
C ASP A 47 -8.21 -1.06 21.55
N THR A 48 -7.92 -1.00 20.24
CA THR A 48 -7.40 -2.14 19.50
C THR A 48 -5.88 -2.09 19.36
N LYS A 49 -5.24 -3.23 19.60
CA LYS A 49 -3.82 -3.43 19.32
C LYS A 49 -3.65 -4.01 17.92
N THR A 50 -2.83 -3.35 17.10
CA THR A 50 -2.39 -3.87 15.80
C THR A 50 -0.95 -4.34 15.90
N MET A 51 -0.68 -5.56 15.43
CA MET A 51 0.66 -6.18 15.48
C MET A 51 1.13 -6.50 14.06
N PHE A 52 2.39 -6.17 13.77
CA PHE A 52 3.02 -6.46 12.48
C PHE A 52 4.27 -7.32 12.68
N ARG A 53 4.52 -8.24 11.74
CA ARG A 53 5.76 -9.04 11.68
C ARG A 53 6.05 -9.37 10.22
N ASN A 54 7.30 -9.78 9.93
CA ASN A 54 7.72 -10.23 8.60
C ASN A 54 7.49 -9.15 7.52
N ILE A 55 7.86 -7.91 7.84
CA ILE A 55 7.78 -6.79 6.92
C ILE A 55 9.06 -6.75 6.10
N PHE A 56 8.94 -7.00 4.81
CA PHE A 56 10.05 -6.99 3.88
C PHE A 56 9.78 -5.99 2.76
N VAL A 57 10.83 -5.33 2.31
CA VAL A 57 10.79 -4.43 1.15
C VAL A 57 11.78 -4.97 0.13
N LYS A 58 11.37 -4.96 -1.14
CA LYS A 58 12.22 -5.31 -2.27
C LYS A 58 12.08 -4.21 -3.32
N SER A 59 13.20 -3.64 -3.77
CA SER A 59 13.20 -2.70 -4.89
C SER A 59 12.80 -3.43 -6.18
N ILE A 60 12.18 -2.70 -7.10
CA ILE A 60 11.56 -3.27 -8.32
C ILE A 60 12.36 -2.97 -9.59
N ASP A 61 13.61 -2.52 -9.40
CA ASP A 61 14.63 -2.30 -10.42
C ASP A 61 14.83 -3.50 -11.36
#